data_AF-A0A892I2N2-F1
#
_entry.id   AF-A0A892I2N2-F1
#
_cell.length_a   1.000
_cell.length_b   1.000
_cell.length_c   1.000
_cell.angle_alpha   90.00
_cell.angle_beta   90.00
_cell.angle_gamma   90.00
#
_symmetry.space_group_name_H-M   'P 1'
#
loop_
_entity.id
_entity.type
_entity.pdbx_description
1 polymer ?
#
loop_
_entity_poly.entity_id
_entity_poly.type
_entity_poly.pdbx_seq_one_letter_code
_entity_poly.pdbx_strand_id
1 'polypeptide(L)' 'MRKHPLRMLIGAALLVLLVLVFAFNAINLQDAYGDGPPYYARTTNMDKWTNPLPTLAIIDGATLVAIAAYCVWIRRRR' A
#
# COMPACT_ATOMS: atom_id res chain seq x y z
N MET A 1 17.24 -1.99 28.94
CA MET A 1 17.89 -2.59 27.75
C MET A 1 17.19 -2.12 26.47
N ARG A 2 17.88 -1.31 25.64
CA ARG A 2 17.65 -1.03 24.19
C ARG A 2 16.19 -0.92 23.65
N LYS A 3 15.38 0.03 24.11
CA LYS A 3 14.08 0.38 23.45
C LYS A 3 14.24 1.21 22.17
N HIS A 4 15.35 1.91 22.01
CA HIS A 4 15.65 2.74 20.83
C HIS A 4 15.84 1.96 19.51
N PRO A 5 16.62 0.85 19.45
CA PRO A 5 16.79 0.11 18.20
C PRO A 5 15.48 -0.53 17.73
N LEU A 6 14.62 -0.99 18.64
CA LEU A 6 13.31 -1.54 18.27
C LEU A 6 12.40 -0.48 17.62
N ARG A 7 12.38 0.75 18.16
CA ARG A 7 11.62 1.86 17.55
C ARG A 7 12.13 2.17 16.14
N MET A 8 13.44 2.21 15.96
CA MET A 8 14.07 2.47 14.66
C MET A 8 13.78 1.34 13.68
N LEU A 9 13.86 0.08 14.10
CA LEU A 9 13.58 -1.08 13.28
C LEU A 9 12.11 -1.10 12.81
N ILE A 10 11.16 -0.86 13.71
CA ILE A 10 9.74 -0.79 13.37
C ILE A 10 9.48 0.38 12.40
N GLY A 11 10.11 1.54 12.62
CA GLY A 11 10.00 2.68 11.72
C GLY A 11 10.55 2.38 10.32
N ALA A 12 11.72 1.74 10.24
CA ALA A 12 12.29 1.30 8.97
C ALA A 12 11.40 0.28 8.26
N ALA A 13 10.84 -0.68 8.99
CA ALA A 13 9.89 -1.65 8.43
C ALA A 13 8.63 -0.98 7.87
N LEU A 14 8.10 0.05 8.55
CA LEU A 14 6.95 0.83 8.05
C LEU A 14 7.30 1.65 6.79
N LEU A 15 8.53 2.17 6.69
CA LEU A 15 8.98 2.85 5.48
C LEU A 15 9.10 1.89 4.30
N VAL A 16 9.65 0.68 4.52
CA VAL A 16 9.70 -0.36 3.50
C VAL A 16 8.28 -0.76 3.08
N LEU A 17 7.38 -0.96 4.03
CA LEU A 17 5.97 -1.25 3.75
C LEU A 17 5.32 -0.16 2.90
N LEU A 18 5.58 1.12 3.20
CA LEU A 18 5.03 2.24 2.43
C LEU A 18 5.51 2.24 0.97
N VAL A 19 6.80 1.94 0.74
CA VAL A 19 7.35 1.80 -0.61
C VAL A 19 6.69 0.64 -1.36
N LEU A 20 6.48 -0.49 -0.69
CA LEU A 20 5.82 -1.66 -1.29
C LEU A 20 4.36 -1.36 -1.64
N VAL A 21 3.62 -0.68 -0.76
CA VAL A 21 2.22 -0.27 -1.01
C VAL A 21 2.15 0.71 -2.18
N PHE A 22 3.10 1.65 -2.28
CA PHE A 22 3.18 2.56 -3.42
C PHE A 22 3.42 1.81 -4.74
N ALA A 23 4.39 0.89 -4.76
CA ALA A 23 4.68 0.07 -5.94
C ALA A 23 3.48 -0.82 -6.31
N PHE A 24 2.81 -1.41 -5.33
CA PHE A 24 1.60 -2.20 -5.53
C PHE A 24 0.48 -1.39 -6.17
N ASN A 25 0.22 -0.17 -5.68
CA ASN A 25 -0.74 0.75 -6.28
C ASN A 25 -0.35 1.08 -7.73
N ALA A 26 0.91 1.45 -7.98
CA ALA A 26 1.38 1.81 -9.32
C ALA A 26 1.16 0.67 -10.33
N ILE A 27 1.50 -0.57 -9.96
CA ILE A 27 1.31 -1.75 -10.83
C ILE A 27 -0.18 -2.00 -11.09
N ASN A 28 -1.01 -2.06 -10.04
CA ASN A 28 -2.45 -2.36 -10.20
C ASN A 28 -3.18 -1.25 -10.98
N LEU A 29 -2.80 0.01 -10.79
CA LEU A 29 -3.39 1.12 -11.54
C LEU A 29 -2.90 1.13 -12.99
N GLN A 30 -1.62 0.81 -13.24
CA GLN A 30 -1.09 0.68 -14.59
C GLN A 30 -1.78 -0.48 -15.35
N ASP A 31 -1.95 -1.63 -14.69
CA ASP A 31 -2.62 -2.79 -15.27
C ASP A 31 -4.11 -2.51 -15.52
N ALA A 32 -4.76 -1.76 -14.62
CA ALA A 32 -6.17 -1.43 -14.74
C ALA A 32 -6.47 -0.26 -15.69
N TYR A 33 -5.62 0.76 -15.75
CA TYR A 33 -5.90 2.06 -16.37
C TYR A 33 -4.82 2.59 -17.32
N GLY A 34 -3.68 1.91 -17.48
CA GLY A 34 -2.55 2.41 -18.25
C GLY A 34 -2.67 2.30 -19.78
N ASP A 35 -1.82 3.04 -20.48
CA ASP A 35 -1.85 3.23 -21.96
C ASP A 35 -1.18 2.10 -22.77
N GLY A 36 -0.94 0.92 -22.18
CA GLY A 36 -0.23 -0.18 -22.84
C GLY A 36 -1.05 -0.90 -23.93
N PRO A 37 -0.48 -1.22 -25.11
CA PRO A 37 -1.20 -1.89 -26.20
C PRO A 37 -1.28 -3.43 -26.04
N PRO A 38 -2.35 -4.11 -26.51
CA PRO A 38 -3.72 -3.63 -26.73
C PRO A 38 -4.68 -4.18 -25.67
N TYR A 39 -5.51 -3.29 -25.14
CA TYR A 39 -6.99 -3.28 -25.02
C TYR A 39 -7.84 -4.58 -25.12
N TYR A 40 -7.29 -5.76 -25.40
CA TYR A 40 -7.99 -7.05 -25.44
C TYR A 40 -8.60 -7.45 -24.12
N ALA A 41 -8.06 -6.99 -23.00
CA ALA A 41 -8.70 -7.28 -21.74
C ALA A 41 -10.02 -6.47 -21.65
N ARG A 42 -10.06 -5.15 -21.89
CA ARG A 42 -11.30 -4.35 -21.67
C ARG A 42 -12.43 -4.61 -22.67
N THR A 43 -12.14 -4.97 -23.92
CA THR A 43 -13.21 -5.18 -24.93
C THR A 43 -13.61 -6.65 -25.11
N THR A 44 -12.77 -7.60 -24.70
CA THR A 44 -12.96 -9.03 -25.01
C THR A 44 -13.22 -9.90 -23.77
N ASN A 45 -13.08 -9.34 -22.56
CA ASN A 45 -13.32 -10.05 -21.29
C ASN A 45 -13.77 -9.10 -20.17
N MET A 46 -14.86 -8.35 -20.41
CA MET A 46 -15.43 -7.41 -19.43
C MET A 46 -15.86 -8.08 -18.11
N ASP A 47 -16.18 -9.37 -18.16
CA ASP A 47 -16.50 -10.25 -17.03
C ASP A 47 -15.29 -10.56 -16.13
N LYS A 48 -14.05 -10.34 -16.61
CA LYS A 48 -12.82 -10.57 -15.83
C LYS A 48 -12.29 -9.31 -15.14
N TRP A 49 -12.82 -8.13 -15.44
CA TRP A 49 -12.34 -6.90 -14.83
C TRP A 49 -12.99 -6.65 -13.49
N THR A 50 -12.24 -6.95 -12.44
CA THR A 50 -12.55 -6.46 -11.11
C THR A 50 -11.96 -5.07 -10.95
N ASN A 51 -12.77 -4.10 -10.50
CA ASN A 51 -12.28 -2.79 -10.13
C ASN A 51 -11.21 -2.95 -9.03
N PRO A 52 -9.97 -2.45 -9.21
CA PRO A 52 -8.91 -2.61 -8.21
C PRO A 52 -9.11 -1.68 -7.00
N LEU A 53 -9.84 -0.57 -7.15
CA LEU A 53 -9.95 0.49 -6.14
C LEU A 53 -10.43 0.00 -4.76
N PRO A 54 -11.43 -0.90 -4.63
CA PRO A 54 -11.83 -1.43 -3.33
C PRO A 54 -10.69 -2.12 -2.59
N THR A 55 -9.91 -2.96 -3.29
CA THR A 55 -8.77 -3.67 -2.71
C THR A 55 -7.66 -2.69 -2.33
N LEU A 56 -7.34 -1.73 -3.22
CA LEU A 56 -6.33 -0.70 -2.95
C LEU A 56 -6.71 0.15 -1.73
N ALA A 57 -7.96 0.59 -1.64
CA ALA A 57 -8.45 1.38 -0.52
C ALA A 57 -8.33 0.67 0.83
N ILE A 58 -8.59 -0.65 0.87
CA ILE A 58 -8.43 -1.46 2.09
C ILE A 58 -6.95 -1.51 2.51
N ILE A 59 -6.04 -1.76 1.56
CA ILE A 59 -4.59 -1.87 1.81
C ILE A 59 -4.02 -0.52 2.26
N ASP A 60 -4.40 0.56 1.57
CA ASP A 60 -3.97 1.92 1.90
C ASP A 60 -4.49 2.34 3.27
N GLY A 61 -5.78 2.08 3.56
CA GLY A 61 -6.38 2.34 4.86
C GLY A 61 -5.68 1.59 6.00
N ALA A 62 -5.40 0.30 5.82
CA ALA A 62 -4.66 -0.49 6.79
C ALA A 62 -3.23 0.05 7.03
N THR A 63 -2.55 0.48 5.96
CA THR A 63 -1.20 1.05 6.03
C THR A 63 -1.20 2.37 6.79
N LEU A 64 -2.18 3.25 6.52
CA LEU A 64 -2.35 4.50 7.26
C LEU A 64 -2.64 4.27 8.74
N VAL A 65 -3.49 3.29 9.08
CA VAL A 65 -3.77 2.91 10.47
C VAL A 65 -2.50 2.43 11.18
N ALA A 66 -1.68 1.61 10.53
CA ALA A 66 -0.42 1.13 11.09
C ALA A 66 0.57 2.28 11.36
N ILE A 67 0.70 3.21 10.42
CA ILE A 67 1.55 4.41 10.57
C ILE A 67 1.02 5.30 11.70
N ALA A 68 -0.30 5.54 11.75
CA ALA A 68 -0.92 6.34 12.80
C ALA A 68 -0.71 5.71 14.19
N ALA A 69 -0.89 4.40 14.31
CA ALA A 69 -0.66 3.66 15.55
C ALA A 69 0.79 3.79 16.02
N TYR A 70 1.76 3.66 15.10
CA TYR A 70 3.18 3.85 15.40
C TYR A 70 3.49 5.29 15.87
N CYS A 71 2.93 6.30 15.20
CA CYS A 71 3.07 7.71 15.59
C CYS A 71 2.49 7.97 16.98
N VAL A 72 1.29 7.47 17.28
CA VAL A 72 0.67 7.59 18.61
C VAL A 72 1.51 6.87 19.67
N TRP A 73 2.01 5.68 19.37
CA TRP A 73 2.85 4.90 20.27
C TRP A 73 4.18 5.62 20.62
N ILE A 74 4.83 6.24 19.65
CA ILE A 74 6.04 7.04 19.89
C ILE A 74 5.72 8.27 20.72
N ARG A 75 4.64 8.99 20.39
CA ARG A 75 4.23 10.20 21.12
C ARG A 75 3.91 9.92 22.59
N ARG A 76 3.20 8.81 22.88
CA ARG A 76 2.86 8.41 24.26
C ARG A 76 4.05 7.89 25.08
N ARG A 77 5.20 7.63 24.45
CA ARG A 77 6.41 7.11 25.12
C ARG A 77 7.64 8.01 24.94
N ARG A 78 7.43 9.27 24.55
CA ARG A 78 8.31 10.38 24.89
C ARG A 78 7.96 10.85 26.29
#